data_AF-A0A2W6UM71-F1
#
_entry.id   AF-A0A2W6UM71-F1
#
_cell.length_a   1.000
_cell.length_b   1.000
_cell.length_c   1.000
_cell.angle_alpha   90.00
_cell.angle_beta   90.00
_cell.angle_gamma   90.00
#
_symmetry.space_group_name_H-M   'P 1'
#
loop_
_entity.id
_entity.type
_entity.pdbx_description
1 polymer ?
#
loop_
_entity_poly.entity_id
_entity_poly.type
_entity_poly.pdbx_seq_one_letter_code
_entity_poly.pdbx_strand_id
1 'polypeptide(L)'
;MGAAELNQESFVMAVEDPYLTALIGTIEEPAGSSTAAQAGRLTIAWWDTHGTGPSCTELLNAMFTSIAWGDVIEDPGRTLLERREQTELIQRWLISYWTRLGAIAFIPGHDDVVRPGRIYPEPETD
;
A
#
# COMPACT_ATOMS: atom_id res chain seq x y z
N MET A 1 40.63 36.65 2.88
CA MET A 1 40.58 35.18 3.01
C MET A 1 39.40 34.88 3.93
N GLY A 2 38.20 34.78 3.36
CA GLY A 2 36.97 34.58 4.12
C GLY A 2 36.74 33.07 4.27
N ALA A 3 36.73 32.58 5.50
CA ALA A 3 36.30 31.23 5.79
C ALA A 3 34.84 31.11 5.37
N ALA A 4 34.57 30.35 4.31
CA ALA A 4 33.21 29.92 4.01
C ALA A 4 32.79 29.01 5.17
N GLU A 5 31.95 29.54 6.05
CA GLU A 5 31.21 28.74 7.02
C GLU A 5 30.37 27.77 6.20
N LEU A 6 30.89 26.56 6.03
CA LEU A 6 30.13 25.42 5.56
C LEU A 6 29.02 25.24 6.61
N ASN A 7 27.83 25.68 6.26
CA ASN A 7 26.60 25.44 7.00
C ASN A 7 26.40 23.92 7.04
N GLN A 8 27.04 23.29 8.02
CA GLN A 8 27.08 21.86 8.20
C GLN A 8 25.77 21.50 8.89
N GLU A 9 24.70 21.43 8.09
CA GLU A 9 23.42 20.88 8.53
C GLU A 9 23.71 19.52 9.17
N SER A 10 23.48 19.44 10.48
CA SER A 10 23.70 18.21 11.22
C SER A 10 22.77 17.16 10.61
N PHE A 11 23.34 16.06 10.12
CA PHE A 11 22.58 14.88 9.70
C PHE A 11 21.86 14.32 10.93
N VAL A 12 20.64 14.81 11.16
CA VAL A 12 19.71 14.20 12.11
C VAL A 12 19.26 12.91 11.46
N MET A 13 19.57 11.76 12.07
CA MET A 13 18.95 10.50 11.65
C MET A 13 17.44 10.68 11.71
N ALA A 14 16.76 10.47 10.59
CA ALA A 14 15.31 10.44 10.56
C ALA A 14 14.84 9.39 11.57
N VAL A 15 13.96 9.80 12.48
CA VAL A 15 13.28 8.86 13.38
C VAL A 15 12.54 7.86 12.50
N GLU A 16 12.74 6.56 12.72
CA GLU A 16 12.02 5.51 11.99
C GLU A 16 10.52 5.71 12.20
N ASP A 17 9.80 5.98 11.11
CA ASP A 17 8.35 6.13 11.14
C ASP A 17 7.70 4.75 11.06
N PRO A 18 6.95 4.30 12.09
CA PRO A 18 6.35 2.98 12.10
C PRO A 18 5.43 2.70 10.89
N TYR A 19 4.74 3.73 10.39
CA TYR A 19 3.84 3.61 9.24
C TYR A 19 4.62 3.49 7.94
N LEU A 20 5.73 4.23 7.80
CA LEU A 20 6.61 4.08 6.66
C LEU A 20 7.26 2.69 6.64
N THR A 21 7.73 2.21 7.79
CA THR A 21 8.30 0.86 7.93
C THR A 21 7.29 -0.22 7.57
N ALA A 22 6.04 -0.10 8.03
CA ALA A 22 4.96 -1.03 7.68
C ALA A 22 4.65 -1.01 6.17
N LEU A 23 4.61 0.18 5.56
CA LEU A 23 4.43 0.30 4.11
C LEU A 23 5.57 -0.38 3.36
N ILE A 24 6.83 -0.08 3.71
CA ILE A 24 8.02 -0.67 3.09
C ILE A 24 7.96 -2.20 3.21
N GLY A 25 7.74 -2.74 4.41
CA GLY A 25 7.65 -4.19 4.61
C GLY A 25 6.53 -4.87 3.82
N THR A 26 5.48 -4.13 3.43
CA THR A 26 4.39 -4.64 2.59
C THR A 26 4.74 -4.63 1.10
N ILE A 27 5.54 -3.66 0.64
CA ILE A 27 5.87 -3.47 -0.78
C ILE A 27 7.26 -3.97 -1.17
N GLU A 28 8.11 -4.27 -0.20
CA GLU A 28 9.44 -4.84 -0.41
C GLU A 28 9.33 -6.27 -0.94
N GLU A 29 10.22 -6.65 -1.84
CA GLU A 29 10.18 -7.98 -2.44
C GLU A 29 10.64 -9.06 -1.44
N PRO A 30 10.00 -10.23 -1.42
CA PRO A 30 8.99 -10.72 -2.37
C PRO A 30 7.52 -10.37 -2.02
N ALA A 31 7.29 -9.63 -0.94
CA ALA A 31 5.95 -9.32 -0.44
C ALA A 31 5.19 -8.38 -1.38
N GLY A 32 5.88 -7.40 -1.97
CA GLY A 32 5.29 -6.46 -2.93
C GLY A 32 4.62 -7.15 -4.12
N SER A 33 5.35 -8.00 -4.83
CA SER A 33 4.80 -8.75 -5.96
C SER A 33 3.70 -9.74 -5.53
N SER A 34 3.88 -10.41 -4.39
CA SER A 34 2.90 -11.37 -3.86
C SER A 34 1.57 -10.71 -3.50
N THR A 35 1.61 -9.55 -2.82
CA THR A 35 0.41 -8.79 -2.44
C THR A 35 -0.29 -8.20 -3.66
N ALA A 36 0.47 -7.72 -4.66
CA ALA A 36 -0.09 -7.26 -5.92
C ALA A 36 -0.82 -8.39 -6.67
N ALA A 37 -0.19 -9.54 -6.82
CA ALA A 37 -0.81 -10.70 -7.46
C ALA A 37 -2.08 -11.14 -6.73
N GLN A 38 -2.08 -11.14 -5.40
CA GLN A 38 -3.26 -11.45 -4.60
C GLN A 38 -4.38 -10.42 -4.79
N ALA A 39 -4.06 -9.12 -4.80
CA ALA A 39 -5.05 -8.06 -5.04
C ALA A 39 -5.70 -8.21 -6.42
N GLY A 40 -4.91 -8.54 -7.44
CA GLY A 40 -5.41 -8.86 -8.78
C GLY A 40 -6.36 -10.06 -8.76
N ARG A 41 -5.95 -11.18 -8.13
CA ARG A 41 -6.76 -12.41 -8.04
C ARG A 41 -8.09 -12.17 -7.34
N LEU A 42 -8.10 -11.45 -6.22
CA LEU A 42 -9.32 -11.12 -5.49
C LEU A 42 -10.25 -10.25 -6.34
N THR A 43 -9.69 -9.29 -7.07
CA THR A 43 -10.48 -8.43 -7.97
C THR A 43 -11.12 -9.23 -9.10
N ILE A 44 -10.41 -10.21 -9.70
CA ILE A 44 -10.99 -11.13 -10.69
C ILE A 44 -12.09 -11.98 -10.06
N ALA A 45 -11.82 -12.64 -8.94
CA ALA A 45 -12.79 -13.51 -8.28
C ALA A 45 -14.07 -12.74 -7.90
N TRP A 46 -13.91 -11.48 -7.47
CA TRP A 46 -15.03 -10.60 -7.20
C TRP A 46 -15.84 -10.30 -8.45
N TRP A 47 -15.17 -9.97 -9.55
CA TRP A 47 -15.80 -9.69 -10.84
C TRP A 47 -16.57 -10.90 -11.36
N ASP A 48 -15.98 -12.10 -11.28
CA ASP A 48 -16.62 -13.34 -11.70
C ASP A 48 -17.89 -13.63 -10.89
N THR A 49 -17.90 -13.23 -9.61
CA THR A 49 -19.04 -13.46 -8.71
C THR A 49 -20.14 -12.40 -8.84
N HIS A 50 -19.77 -11.12 -8.99
CA HIS A 50 -20.69 -9.98 -8.88
C HIS A 50 -20.95 -9.26 -10.21
N GLY A 51 -20.21 -9.56 -11.27
CA GLY A 51 -20.29 -8.87 -12.57
C GLY A 51 -19.73 -7.44 -12.56
N THR A 52 -19.16 -7.00 -11.44
CA THR A 52 -18.51 -5.70 -11.23
C THR A 52 -17.33 -5.85 -10.29
N GLY A 53 -16.45 -4.85 -10.24
CA GLY A 53 -15.32 -4.82 -9.33
C GLY A 53 -15.68 -4.31 -7.93
N PRO A 54 -14.86 -4.64 -6.90
CA PRO A 54 -15.00 -4.09 -5.56
C PRO A 54 -14.62 -2.60 -5.52
N SER A 55 -15.13 -1.86 -4.53
CA SER A 55 -14.55 -0.58 -4.12
C SER A 55 -13.15 -0.77 -3.52
N CYS A 56 -12.36 0.31 -3.41
CA CYS A 56 -11.04 0.25 -2.75
C CYS A 56 -11.15 -0.29 -1.32
N THR A 57 -12.16 0.15 -0.57
CA THR A 57 -12.39 -0.30 0.82
C THR A 57 -12.71 -1.79 0.88
N GLU A 58 -13.56 -2.30 -0.02
CA GLU A 58 -13.88 -3.72 -0.08
C GLU A 58 -12.66 -4.58 -0.45
N LEU A 59 -11.86 -4.12 -1.41
CA LEU A 59 -10.62 -4.82 -1.78
C LEU A 59 -9.61 -4.82 -0.63
N LEU A 60 -9.40 -3.69 0.03
CA LEU A 60 -8.49 -3.57 1.17
C LEU A 60 -8.97 -4.43 2.34
N ASN A 61 -10.27 -4.42 2.61
CA ASN A 61 -10.86 -5.30 3.62
C ASN A 61 -10.67 -6.77 3.26
N ALA A 62 -10.85 -7.18 2.00
CA ALA A 62 -10.61 -8.56 1.57
C ALA A 62 -9.12 -8.97 1.66
N MET A 63 -8.20 -8.06 1.31
CA MET A 63 -6.75 -8.28 1.40
C MET A 63 -6.26 -8.41 2.85
N PHE A 64 -6.87 -7.65 3.75
CA PHE A 64 -6.37 -7.46 5.10
C PHE A 64 -7.45 -7.71 6.16
N THR A 65 -8.40 -8.62 5.90
CA THR A 65 -9.62 -8.83 6.71
C THR A 65 -9.30 -9.10 8.18
N SER A 66 -8.09 -9.58 8.47
CA SER A 66 -7.61 -9.93 9.80
C SER A 66 -6.62 -8.93 10.40
N ILE A 67 -6.27 -7.85 9.69
CA ILE A 67 -5.29 -6.86 10.16
C ILE A 67 -6.03 -5.68 10.78
N ALA A 68 -6.07 -5.66 12.11
CA ALA A 68 -6.38 -4.44 12.84
C ALA A 68 -5.18 -3.49 12.71
N TRP A 69 -5.12 -2.70 11.64
CA TRP A 69 -3.97 -1.83 11.33
C TRP A 69 -3.55 -0.91 12.49
N GLY A 70 -4.52 -0.46 13.30
CA GLY A 70 -4.27 0.35 14.50
C GLY A 70 -3.65 -0.41 15.68
N ASP A 71 -3.72 -1.75 15.67
CA ASP A 71 -3.15 -2.64 16.68
C ASP A 71 -1.83 -3.29 16.19
N VAL A 72 -1.60 -3.32 14.87
CA VAL A 72 -0.37 -3.88 14.27
C VAL A 72 0.76 -2.84 14.22
N ILE A 73 0.43 -1.56 14.08
CA ILE A 73 1.42 -0.48 14.08
C ILE A 73 1.39 0.20 15.45
N GLU A 74 2.31 -0.19 16.33
CA GLU A 74 2.51 0.46 17.62
C GLU A 74 3.16 1.83 17.43
N ASP A 75 2.37 2.89 17.60
CA ASP A 75 2.86 4.28 17.58
C ASP A 75 2.19 5.09 18.71
N PRO A 76 2.76 5.07 19.92
CA PRO A 76 2.26 5.86 21.04
C PRO A 76 2.53 7.37 20.88
N GLY A 77 3.37 7.77 19.92
CA GLY A 77 3.70 9.17 19.66
C GLY A 77 2.60 9.93 18.91
N ARG A 78 1.67 9.21 18.26
CA ARG A 78 0.55 9.78 17.51
C ARG A 78 -0.79 9.59 18.21
N THR A 79 -1.65 10.61 18.12
CA THR A 79 -3.04 10.53 18.54
C THR A 79 -3.80 9.47 17.72
N LEU A 80 -4.96 9.03 18.22
CA LEU A 80 -5.81 8.08 17.49
C LEU A 80 -6.27 8.61 16.13
N LEU A 81 -6.47 9.93 16.00
CA LEU A 81 -6.86 10.54 14.73
C LEU A 81 -5.70 10.47 13.73
N GLU A 82 -4.51 10.91 14.13
CA GLU A 82 -3.32 10.88 13.27
C GLU A 82 -2.98 9.46 12.83
N ARG A 83 -3.12 8.47 13.73
CA ARG A 83 -2.94 7.06 13.41
C ARG A 83 -3.90 6.56 12.33
N ARG A 84 -5.16 6.99 12.37
CA ARG A 84 -6.16 6.67 11.34
C ARG A 84 -5.81 7.31 10.01
N GLU A 85 -5.43 8.58 10.01
CA GLU A 85 -5.01 9.29 8.80
C GLU A 85 -3.79 8.63 8.14
N GLN A 86 -2.82 8.18 8.94
CA GLN A 86 -1.67 7.43 8.44
C GLN A 86 -2.06 6.05 7.88
N THR A 87 -2.98 5.33 8.53
CA THR A 87 -3.51 4.08 7.98
C THR A 87 -4.20 4.30 6.64
N GLU A 88 -5.04 5.34 6.51
CA GLU A 88 -5.68 5.70 5.23
C GLU A 88 -4.65 6.04 4.16
N LEU A 89 -3.56 6.71 4.54
CA LEU A 89 -2.48 7.02 3.62
C LEU A 89 -1.79 5.74 3.12
N ILE A 90 -1.39 4.82 4.01
CA ILE A 90 -0.82 3.52 3.61
C ILE A 90 -1.75 2.80 2.64
N GLN A 91 -3.04 2.73 2.97
CA GLN A 91 -4.05 2.06 2.14
C GLN A 91 -4.13 2.66 0.73
N ARG A 92 -4.13 3.99 0.60
CA ARG A 92 -4.10 4.68 -0.71
C ARG A 92 -2.81 4.41 -1.47
N TRP A 93 -1.68 4.35 -0.77
CA TRP A 93 -0.40 4.00 -1.37
C TRP A 93 -0.39 2.57 -1.91
N LEU A 94 -0.95 1.60 -1.18
CA LEU A 94 -1.07 0.21 -1.63
C LEU A 94 -1.92 0.09 -2.90
N ILE A 95 -3.08 0.75 -2.95
CA ILE A 95 -3.91 0.79 -4.16
C ILE A 95 -3.12 1.37 -5.35
N SER A 96 -2.40 2.47 -5.11
CA SER A 96 -1.58 3.11 -6.15
C SER A 96 -0.45 2.20 -6.62
N TYR A 97 0.19 1.49 -5.69
CA TYR A 97 1.28 0.55 -5.97
C TYR A 97 0.78 -0.63 -6.81
N TRP A 98 -0.31 -1.29 -6.42
CA TRP A 98 -0.89 -2.40 -7.20
C TRP A 98 -1.37 -1.97 -8.58
N THR A 99 -1.91 -0.75 -8.68
CA THR A 99 -2.29 -0.15 -9.97
C THR A 99 -1.07 0.07 -10.85
N ARG A 100 0.04 0.56 -10.28
CA ARG A 100 1.29 0.79 -11.00
C ARG A 100 1.91 -0.51 -11.52
N LEU A 101 1.81 -1.59 -10.75
CA LEU A 101 2.23 -2.93 -11.19
C LEU A 101 1.27 -3.56 -12.21
N GLY A 102 0.13 -2.92 -12.48
CA GLY A 102 -0.87 -3.39 -13.42
C GLY A 102 -1.69 -4.57 -12.90
N ALA A 103 -1.59 -4.92 -11.62
CA ALA A 103 -2.36 -6.01 -11.02
C ALA A 103 -3.86 -5.68 -10.93
N ILE A 104 -4.17 -4.39 -10.73
CA ILE A 104 -5.51 -3.81 -10.75
C ILE A 104 -5.50 -2.54 -11.60
N ALA A 105 -6.68 -2.03 -11.95
CA ALA A 105 -6.86 -0.71 -12.54
C ALA A 105 -7.80 0.13 -11.68
N PHE A 106 -7.33 1.31 -11.29
CA PHE A 106 -8.08 2.29 -10.52
C PHE A 106 -7.48 3.69 -10.72
N ILE A 107 -8.31 4.67 -11.06
CA ILE A 107 -7.92 6.08 -11.16
C ILE A 107 -8.57 6.86 -10.00
N PRO A 108 -7.79 7.34 -9.02
CA PRO A 108 -8.32 8.13 -7.91
C PRO A 108 -9.13 9.34 -8.40
N GLY A 109 -10.35 9.48 -7.89
CA GLY A 109 -11.26 10.60 -8.24
C GLY A 109 -11.98 10.46 -9.58
N HIS A 110 -11.77 9.36 -10.32
CA HIS A 110 -12.50 9.04 -11.55
C HIS A 110 -13.21 7.69 -11.46
N ASP A 111 -12.53 6.68 -10.93
CA ASP A 111 -13.09 5.34 -10.78
C ASP A 111 -13.73 5.19 -9.39
N ASP A 112 -14.95 4.68 -9.37
CA ASP A 112 -15.65 4.31 -8.13
C ASP A 112 -15.43 2.84 -7.76
N VAL A 113 -14.93 2.02 -8.71
CA VAL A 113 -14.70 0.58 -8.57
C VAL A 113 -13.34 0.19 -9.12
N VAL A 114 -12.69 -0.77 -8.46
CA VAL A 114 -11.41 -1.35 -8.87
C VAL A 114 -11.66 -2.42 -9.92
N ARG A 115 -10.93 -2.38 -11.02
CA ARG A 115 -11.07 -3.37 -12.12
C ARG A 115 -9.90 -4.34 -12.15
N PRO A 116 -10.12 -5.57 -12.66
CA PRO A 116 -9.01 -6.49 -12.92
C PRO A 116 -7.97 -5.85 -13.83
N GLY A 117 -6.70 -5.98 -13.43
CA GLY A 117 -5.56 -5.63 -14.26
C GLY A 117 -5.00 -6.83 -15.05
N ARG A 118 -3.75 -6.72 -15.49
CA ARG A 118 -2.99 -7.84 -16.04
C ARG A 118 -2.35 -8.59 -14.88
N ILE A 119 -2.92 -9.74 -14.51
CA ILE A 119 -2.20 -10.68 -13.66
C ILE A 119 -1.17 -11.37 -14.55
N TYR A 120 0.10 -11.12 -14.30
CA TYR A 120 1.16 -11.93 -14.90
C TYR A 120 1.03 -13.34 -14.30
N PRO A 121 0.88 -14.39 -15.10
CA PRO A 121 0.98 -15.75 -14.58
C PRO A 121 2.36 -15.89 -13.94
N GLU A 122 2.42 -16.52 -12.76
CA GLU A 122 3.69 -16.95 -12.17
C GLU A 122 4.44 -17.76 -13.24
N PRO A 123 5.76 -17.55 -13.42
CA PRO A 123 6.51 -18.37 -14.36
C PRO A 123 6.34 -19.83 -13.94
N GLU A 124 5.86 -20.67 -14.86
CA GLU A 124 5.86 -22.13 -14.68
C GLU A 124 7.31 -22.54 -14.36
N THR A 125 7.55 -22.93 -13.11
CA THR A 125 8.76 -23.67 -12.76
C THR A 125 8.61 -25.06 -13.37
N ASP A 126 9.25 -25.25 -14.53
CA ASP A 126 9.57 -26.55 -15.15
C ASP A 126 10.70 -27.24 -14.36
#